data_AF-A0A2A4X4Q8-F1
#
_entry.id   AF-A0A2A4X4Q8-F1
#
_cell.length_a   1.000
_cell.length_b   1.000
_cell.length_c   1.000
_cell.angle_alpha   90.00
_cell.angle_beta   90.00
_cell.angle_gamma   90.00
#
_symmetry.space_group_name_H-M   'P 1'
#
loop_
_entity.id
_entity.type
_entity.pdbx_description
1 polymer ?
#
loop_
_entity_poly.entity_id
_entity_poly.type
_entity_poly.pdbx_seq_one_letter_code
_entity_poly.pdbx_strand_id
1 'polypeptide(L)'
;MLLRVIAVIAVFYTSLFYGANNCPYTTFNTQHKKNAIRIFQLLPGLGKMLPLVDPCLPAEFIAITEEDSEGRLQYYWGERKHLDAYKEDPSKLTGMLVKVSLPSNFSQMGHDRFNIDTNYAKWMASGFGQILVNKGKWGIFPTREIRMQCPKKRAHYKLCVGLNDESKQVLVFELMYPVYLKSPAQVHLKIWKDFITKTALLNHSELMVARGQSVHKGYTDVRGVSEVVRFKAQKRLSDNRVFLQIFTPNSANMVVDVQSAKDRPALYGDIVSPGYLDIDMTLIEKQHRGVRKTIQVYYDYCDAFVFSSELLSPGLFLKKPNSQVVIFQN
;
A
#
# COMPACT_ATOMS: atom_id res chain seq x y z
N MET A 1 -23.28 5.04 -6.85
CA MET A 1 -24.00 6.23 -7.34
C MET A 1 -23.02 7.40 -7.34
N LEU A 2 -23.04 8.29 -8.33
CA LEU A 2 -22.16 9.46 -8.36
C LEU A 2 -22.87 10.61 -7.62
N LEU A 3 -22.28 11.10 -6.53
CA LEU A 3 -22.87 12.18 -5.74
C LEU A 3 -22.58 13.54 -6.40
N ARG A 4 -23.54 14.47 -6.39
CA ARG A 4 -23.29 15.86 -6.81
C ARG A 4 -22.68 16.63 -5.63
N VAL A 5 -21.55 17.28 -5.87
CA VAL A 5 -20.88 18.14 -4.88
C VAL A 5 -21.58 19.49 -4.82
N ILE A 6 -22.22 19.80 -3.70
CA ILE A 6 -22.66 21.17 -3.40
C ILE A 6 -21.64 21.74 -2.42
N ALA A 7 -20.58 22.36 -2.94
CA ALA A 7 -19.54 22.94 -2.11
C ALA A 7 -20.04 24.27 -1.51
N VAL A 8 -20.27 24.31 -0.20
CA VAL A 8 -20.31 25.58 0.55
C VAL A 8 -18.91 25.78 1.11
N ILE A 9 -18.04 26.44 0.33
CA ILE A 9 -16.69 26.80 0.77
C ILE A 9 -16.80 28.06 1.63
N ALA A 10 -16.88 27.90 2.94
CA ALA A 10 -16.71 29.00 3.88
C ALA A 10 -15.27 28.98 4.41
N VAL A 11 -14.40 29.82 3.84
CA VAL A 11 -13.02 30.02 4.32
C VAL A 11 -13.02 31.22 5.25
N PHE A 12 -12.82 31.00 6.56
CA PHE A 12 -12.68 32.08 7.53
C PHE A 12 -11.23 32.20 7.97
N TYR A 13 -10.56 33.27 7.55
CA TYR A 13 -9.25 33.66 8.08
C TYR A 13 -9.44 34.63 9.23
N THR A 14 -9.00 34.26 10.44
CA THR A 14 -8.68 35.24 11.49
C THR A 14 -7.46 34.76 12.27
N SER A 15 -6.44 35.62 12.32
CA SER A 15 -5.27 35.46 13.18
C SER A 15 -5.54 36.11 14.52
N LEU A 16 -5.43 35.38 15.63
CA LEU A 16 -5.10 35.91 16.96
C LEU A 16 -4.69 34.78 17.93
N PHE A 17 -3.80 35.13 18.85
CA PHE A 17 -2.95 34.29 19.70
C PHE A 17 -3.64 33.64 20.93
N TYR A 18 -3.09 32.49 21.33
CA TYR A 18 -3.00 31.83 22.65
C TYR A 18 -4.22 31.26 23.40
N GLY A 19 -3.99 30.07 23.97
CA GLY A 19 -4.74 29.51 25.11
C GLY A 19 -4.89 27.99 25.07
N ALA A 20 -3.96 27.27 25.71
CA ALA A 20 -4.01 25.82 25.90
C ALA A 20 -5.28 25.37 26.66
N ASN A 21 -5.79 24.18 26.35
CA ASN A 21 -6.42 23.31 27.34
C ASN A 21 -6.51 21.84 26.87
N ASN A 22 -6.13 20.96 27.80
CA ASN A 22 -6.03 19.51 27.69
C ASN A 22 -7.37 18.84 27.38
N CYS A 23 -7.34 17.78 26.57
CA CYS A 23 -8.42 16.80 26.51
C CYS A 23 -7.83 15.38 26.58
N PRO A 24 -8.15 14.58 27.62
CA PRO A 24 -7.60 13.25 27.81
C PRO A 24 -8.47 12.26 27.03
N TYR A 25 -7.92 11.61 26.01
CA TYR A 25 -8.54 10.45 25.40
C TYR A 25 -7.55 9.30 25.35
N THR A 26 -7.75 8.42 26.34
CA THR A 26 -7.56 6.96 26.30
C THR A 26 -6.71 6.44 25.14
N THR A 27 -5.46 6.16 25.48
CA THR A 27 -4.57 5.27 24.75
C THR A 27 -5.26 3.93 24.50
N PHE A 28 -5.70 3.69 23.27
CA PHE A 28 -5.90 2.33 22.81
C PHE A 28 -4.53 1.67 22.70
N ASN A 29 -4.22 0.90 23.73
CA ASN A 29 -3.12 -0.04 23.76
C ASN A 29 -3.43 -1.14 22.74
N THR A 30 -3.01 -0.96 21.49
CA THR A 30 -2.75 -2.08 20.59
C THR A 30 -1.26 -2.31 20.57
N GLN A 31 -0.80 -3.21 21.45
CA GLN A 31 0.41 -3.99 21.24
C GLN A 31 0.32 -4.71 19.88
N HIS A 32 0.66 -4.02 18.79
CA HIS A 32 1.11 -4.68 17.58
C HIS A 32 2.64 -4.70 17.58
N LYS A 33 3.20 -5.48 18.52
CA LYS A 33 4.52 -6.08 18.31
C LYS A 33 4.35 -7.14 17.20
N LYS A 34 4.48 -6.71 15.95
CA LYS A 34 4.98 -7.58 14.89
C LYS A 34 5.99 -6.76 14.10
N ASN A 35 7.26 -7.08 14.31
CA ASN A 35 8.40 -6.62 13.51
C ASN A 35 8.33 -7.19 12.06
N ALA A 36 7.15 -7.26 11.46
CA ALA A 36 6.94 -7.78 10.12
C ALA A 36 7.25 -6.65 9.13
N ILE A 37 8.37 -6.77 8.44
CA ILE A 37 8.74 -5.87 7.35
C ILE A 37 7.66 -5.99 6.28
N ARG A 38 7.09 -4.87 5.86
CA ARG A 38 6.05 -4.86 4.83
C ARG A 38 6.68 -4.77 3.44
N ILE A 39 6.07 -5.42 2.44
CA ILE A 39 6.61 -5.44 1.07
C ILE A 39 6.78 -4.03 0.46
N PHE A 40 5.94 -3.07 0.83
CA PHE A 40 6.09 -1.67 0.39
C PHE A 40 7.30 -0.95 1.01
N GLN A 41 7.75 -1.38 2.19
CA GLN A 41 8.98 -0.87 2.79
C GLN A 41 10.22 -1.43 2.07
N LEU A 42 10.07 -2.61 1.45
CA LEU A 42 11.14 -3.28 0.71
C LEU A 42 11.22 -2.89 -0.77
N LEU A 43 10.20 -2.18 -1.29
CA LEU A 43 10.11 -1.73 -2.68
C LEU A 43 9.80 -0.24 -2.79
N PRO A 44 10.63 0.63 -2.19
CA PRO A 44 10.42 2.08 -2.27
C PRO A 44 10.52 2.54 -3.72
N GLY A 45 9.43 3.07 -4.28
CA GLY A 45 9.37 3.55 -5.67
C GLY A 45 8.38 2.81 -6.57
N LEU A 46 7.94 1.61 -6.18
CA LEU A 46 6.93 0.84 -6.92
C LEU A 46 5.49 1.08 -6.42
N GLY A 47 5.28 2.16 -5.65
CA GLY A 47 4.21 2.31 -4.66
C GLY A 47 2.76 1.99 -5.09
N LYS A 48 2.37 2.15 -6.36
CA LYS A 48 1.01 1.84 -6.83
C LYS A 48 0.82 0.39 -7.32
N MET A 49 1.91 -0.31 -7.56
CA MET A 49 1.95 -1.58 -8.30
C MET A 49 2.29 -2.76 -7.38
N LEU A 50 2.33 -2.54 -6.06
CA LEU A 50 2.77 -3.56 -5.12
C LEU A 50 1.62 -4.49 -4.72
N PRO A 51 1.85 -5.81 -4.72
CA PRO A 51 0.92 -6.72 -4.08
C PRO A 51 0.86 -6.33 -2.61
N LEU A 52 -0.33 -5.99 -2.12
CA LEU A 52 -0.53 -5.55 -0.74
C LEU A 52 -0.55 -6.78 0.19
N VAL A 53 0.62 -7.40 0.30
CA VAL A 53 0.86 -8.67 1.02
C VAL A 53 1.78 -8.44 2.21
N ASP A 54 1.66 -9.31 3.21
CA ASP A 54 2.60 -9.46 4.31
C ASP A 54 3.64 -10.51 3.90
N PRO A 55 4.85 -10.11 3.46
CA PRO A 55 5.84 -11.08 3.01
C PRO A 55 6.33 -11.89 4.21
N CYS A 56 6.27 -13.22 4.10
CA CYS A 56 6.81 -14.10 5.13
C CYS A 56 8.34 -14.18 5.00
N LEU A 57 9.04 -13.12 5.42
CA LEU A 57 10.49 -12.99 5.44
C LEU A 57 11.01 -12.76 6.87
N PRO A 58 12.29 -13.04 7.13
CA PRO A 58 12.91 -12.75 8.42
C PRO A 58 12.88 -11.24 8.74
N ALA A 59 12.70 -10.89 10.02
CA ALA A 59 12.49 -9.51 10.49
C ALA A 59 13.73 -8.60 10.34
N GLU A 60 14.89 -9.20 10.15
CA GLU A 60 16.18 -8.56 9.94
C GLU A 60 16.49 -8.24 8.47
N PHE A 61 15.62 -8.64 7.54
CA PHE A 61 15.79 -8.33 6.13
C PHE A 61 15.61 -6.82 5.89
N ILE A 62 16.51 -6.22 5.13
CA ILE A 62 16.36 -4.84 4.65
C ILE A 62 16.38 -4.85 3.13
N ALA A 63 15.91 -3.76 2.52
CA ALA A 63 16.03 -3.54 1.09
C ALA A 63 17.12 -2.52 0.77
N ILE A 64 17.89 -2.80 -0.26
CA ILE A 64 18.72 -1.83 -0.97
C ILE A 64 18.24 -1.74 -2.41
N THR A 65 18.46 -0.59 -3.04
CA THR A 65 18.17 -0.34 -4.45
C THR A 65 19.45 -0.11 -5.22
N GLU A 66 19.50 -0.64 -6.44
CA GLU A 66 20.55 -0.36 -7.42
C GLU A 66 19.90 -0.15 -8.78
N GLU A 67 20.48 0.72 -9.61
CA GLU A 67 20.09 0.83 -11.02
C GLU A 67 20.93 -0.13 -11.85
N ASP A 68 20.28 -0.86 -12.76
CA ASP A 68 21.00 -1.67 -13.74
C ASP A 68 21.59 -0.81 -14.87
N SER A 69 22.33 -1.45 -15.78
CA SER A 69 22.94 -0.77 -16.93
C SER A 69 21.94 -0.10 -17.88
N GLU A 70 20.65 -0.43 -17.76
CA GLU A 70 19.56 0.16 -18.53
C GLU A 70 18.80 1.23 -17.73
N GLY A 71 19.31 1.62 -16.55
CA GLY A 71 18.69 2.60 -15.66
C GLY A 71 17.44 2.07 -14.94
N ARG A 72 17.22 0.75 -14.91
CA ARG A 72 16.05 0.16 -14.23
C ARG A 72 16.39 -0.15 -12.78
N LEU A 73 15.48 0.22 -11.88
CA LEU A 73 15.60 -0.08 -10.46
C LEU A 73 15.50 -1.59 -10.19
N GLN A 74 16.51 -2.11 -9.52
CA GLN A 74 16.57 -3.45 -8.95
C GLN A 74 16.60 -3.33 -7.43
N TYR A 75 15.90 -4.23 -6.77
CA TYR A 75 15.84 -4.27 -5.31
C TYR A 75 16.50 -5.56 -4.83
N TYR A 76 17.29 -5.48 -3.78
CA TYR A 76 17.88 -6.65 -3.13
C TYR A 76 17.47 -6.67 -1.67
N TRP A 77 16.90 -7.79 -1.25
CA TRP A 77 16.45 -8.00 0.12
C TRP A 77 17.31 -9.04 0.80
N GLY A 78 17.72 -8.77 2.03
CA GLY A 78 18.52 -9.70 2.82
C GLY A 78 19.01 -9.09 4.12
N GLU A 79 19.74 -9.87 4.90
CA GLU A 79 20.45 -9.34 6.06
C GLU A 79 21.52 -8.34 5.61
N ARG A 80 21.67 -7.25 6.37
CA ARG A 80 22.62 -6.16 6.06
C ARG A 80 24.01 -6.65 5.69
N LYS A 81 24.60 -7.55 6.49
CA LYS A 81 25.94 -8.13 6.23
C LYS A 81 26.07 -8.81 4.86
N HIS A 82 25.00 -9.44 4.35
CA HIS A 82 25.03 -10.13 3.06
C HIS A 82 24.85 -9.17 1.90
N LEU A 83 24.04 -8.12 2.10
CA LEU A 83 23.87 -7.04 1.13
C LEU A 83 25.15 -6.22 0.98
N ASP A 84 25.81 -5.87 2.09
CA ASP A 84 27.07 -5.13 2.09
C ASP A 84 28.17 -5.93 1.36
N ALA A 85 28.27 -7.24 1.64
CA ALA A 85 29.21 -8.12 0.94
C ALA A 85 28.91 -8.21 -0.58
N TYR A 86 27.63 -8.32 -0.96
CA TYR A 86 27.23 -8.39 -2.37
C TYR A 86 27.50 -7.07 -3.12
N LYS A 87 27.29 -5.93 -2.45
CA LYS A 87 27.59 -4.59 -2.99
C LYS A 87 29.07 -4.37 -3.23
N GLU A 88 29.92 -4.86 -2.32
CA GLU A 88 31.36 -4.77 -2.48
C GLU A 88 31.83 -5.61 -3.66
N ASP A 89 31.34 -6.85 -3.74
CA ASP A 89 31.58 -7.75 -4.87
C ASP A 89 30.49 -8.85 -4.89
N PRO A 90 29.72 -9.00 -5.99
CA PRO A 90 28.70 -10.05 -6.11
C PRO A 90 29.22 -11.48 -5.84
N SER A 91 30.52 -11.72 -6.08
CA SER A 91 31.17 -13.01 -5.81
C SER A 91 31.33 -13.30 -4.31
N LYS A 92 31.37 -12.25 -3.47
CA LYS A 92 31.51 -12.31 -2.00
C LYS A 92 30.20 -12.58 -1.27
N LEU A 93 29.10 -12.83 -1.98
CA LEU A 93 27.84 -13.15 -1.34
C LEU A 93 28.00 -14.35 -0.37
N THR A 94 27.74 -14.12 0.91
CA THR A 94 27.93 -15.12 1.98
C THR A 94 26.63 -15.80 2.44
N GLY A 95 25.47 -15.27 2.05
CA GLY A 95 24.14 -15.77 2.46
C GLY A 95 23.10 -15.65 1.35
N MET A 96 21.83 -15.83 1.68
CA MET A 96 20.75 -15.63 0.70
C MET A 96 20.40 -14.15 0.55
N LEU A 97 20.07 -13.75 -0.68
CA LEU A 97 19.33 -12.52 -0.97
C LEU A 97 18.10 -12.88 -1.81
N VAL A 98 17.09 -12.02 -1.75
CA VAL A 98 15.98 -12.02 -2.72
C VAL A 98 16.15 -10.81 -3.60
N LYS A 99 16.49 -11.03 -4.87
CA LYS A 99 16.50 -9.97 -5.88
C LYS A 99 15.09 -9.78 -6.41
N VAL A 100 14.66 -8.53 -6.57
CA VAL A 100 13.36 -8.17 -7.11
C VAL A 100 13.52 -7.22 -8.28
N SER A 101 12.81 -7.52 -9.37
CA SER A 101 12.84 -6.72 -10.60
C SER A 101 11.46 -6.67 -11.27
N LEU A 102 11.28 -5.67 -12.15
CA LEU A 102 10.17 -5.58 -13.11
C LEU A 102 10.71 -5.73 -14.54
N PRO A 103 11.06 -6.95 -14.95
CA PRO A 103 11.63 -7.18 -16.26
C PRO A 103 10.56 -7.05 -17.37
N SER A 104 10.89 -6.33 -18.45
CA SER A 104 9.97 -6.04 -19.57
C SER A 104 9.56 -7.27 -20.38
N ASN A 105 10.32 -8.37 -20.29
CA ASN A 105 10.07 -9.61 -21.01
C ASN A 105 9.15 -10.58 -20.26
N PHE A 106 8.68 -10.24 -19.05
CA PHE A 106 7.67 -11.02 -18.33
C PHE A 106 6.35 -10.25 -18.31
N SER A 107 5.28 -10.90 -18.75
CA SER A 107 3.95 -10.29 -18.79
C SER A 107 2.87 -11.29 -18.42
N GLN A 108 1.82 -10.75 -17.79
CA GLN A 108 0.62 -11.48 -17.46
C GLN A 108 -0.35 -11.47 -18.66
N MET A 109 -0.64 -12.64 -19.22
CA MET A 109 -1.50 -12.77 -20.40
C MET A 109 -2.98 -13.04 -20.06
N GLY A 110 -3.30 -13.14 -18.77
CA GLY A 110 -4.66 -13.31 -18.25
C GLY A 110 -4.62 -13.51 -16.74
N HIS A 111 -5.79 -13.67 -16.12
CA HIS A 111 -5.91 -13.69 -14.65
C HIS A 111 -4.92 -14.63 -13.97
N ASP A 112 -4.69 -15.83 -14.52
CA ASP A 112 -3.73 -16.80 -13.97
C ASP A 112 -2.74 -17.30 -15.04
N ARG A 113 -2.43 -16.50 -16.08
CA ARG A 113 -1.56 -16.91 -17.19
C ARG A 113 -0.40 -15.94 -17.39
N PHE A 114 0.77 -16.47 -17.69
CA PHE A 114 1.99 -15.71 -17.89
C PHE A 114 2.58 -16.04 -19.26
N ASN A 115 3.23 -15.07 -19.92
CA ASN A 115 3.95 -15.34 -21.17
C ASN A 115 5.09 -16.36 -20.97
N ILE A 116 5.61 -16.46 -19.74
CA ILE A 116 6.61 -17.45 -19.30
C ILE A 116 6.15 -18.89 -19.53
N ASP A 117 4.84 -19.14 -19.53
CA ASP A 117 4.26 -20.47 -19.72
C ASP A 117 4.55 -20.99 -21.15
N THR A 118 5.01 -20.11 -22.06
CA THR A 118 5.42 -20.45 -23.44
C THR A 118 6.95 -20.43 -23.65
N ASN A 119 7.73 -20.01 -22.65
CA ASN A 119 9.18 -19.83 -22.78
C ASN A 119 10.01 -21.09 -22.45
N TYR A 120 9.38 -22.18 -22.02
CA TYR A 120 10.07 -23.42 -21.63
C TYR A 120 10.98 -23.99 -22.71
N ALA A 121 10.50 -24.03 -23.96
CA ALA A 121 11.29 -24.54 -25.09
C ALA A 121 12.56 -23.71 -25.32
N LYS A 122 12.50 -22.38 -25.14
CA LYS A 122 13.66 -21.50 -25.26
C LYS A 122 14.69 -21.74 -24.16
N TRP A 123 14.24 -21.98 -22.93
CA TRP A 123 15.14 -22.29 -21.82
C TRP A 123 15.82 -23.65 -21.99
N MET A 124 15.06 -24.67 -22.40
CA MET A 124 15.61 -25.99 -22.72
C MET A 124 16.64 -25.91 -23.85
N ALA A 125 16.33 -25.16 -24.92
CA ALA A 125 17.27 -24.91 -26.03
C ALA A 125 18.53 -24.16 -25.58
N SER A 126 18.44 -23.36 -24.51
CA SER A 126 19.58 -22.64 -23.90
C SER A 126 20.36 -23.51 -22.90
N GLY A 127 20.07 -24.81 -22.82
CA GLY A 127 20.77 -25.77 -21.96
C GLY A 127 20.30 -25.78 -20.50
N PHE A 128 19.18 -25.13 -20.18
CA PHE A 128 18.55 -25.30 -18.87
C PHE A 128 17.84 -26.65 -18.81
N GLY A 129 17.91 -27.33 -17.67
CA GLY A 129 17.27 -28.62 -17.42
C GLY A 129 16.44 -28.62 -16.14
N GLN A 130 15.72 -29.71 -15.90
CA GLN A 130 14.93 -29.93 -14.68
C GLN A 130 13.99 -28.76 -14.33
N ILE A 131 13.34 -28.21 -15.35
CA ILE A 131 12.45 -27.05 -15.17
C ILE A 131 11.15 -27.52 -14.51
N LEU A 132 10.98 -27.19 -13.23
CA LEU A 132 9.75 -27.38 -12.48
C LEU A 132 9.04 -26.04 -12.36
N VAL A 133 7.75 -26.02 -12.71
CA VAL A 133 6.90 -24.85 -12.49
C VAL A 133 5.71 -25.19 -11.62
N ASN A 134 5.62 -24.53 -10.47
CA ASN A 134 4.49 -24.63 -9.56
C ASN A 134 3.63 -23.38 -9.67
N LYS A 135 2.32 -23.59 -9.77
CA LYS A 135 1.33 -22.51 -9.76
C LYS A 135 0.88 -22.27 -8.32
N GLY A 136 0.72 -21.00 -7.95
CA GLY A 136 0.23 -20.60 -6.64
C GLY A 136 -0.47 -19.25 -6.70
N LYS A 137 -0.81 -18.71 -5.53
CA LYS A 137 -1.39 -17.37 -5.37
C LYS A 137 -0.95 -16.74 -4.05
N TRP A 138 -0.81 -15.42 -4.05
CA TRP A 138 -0.79 -14.59 -2.84
C TRP A 138 -2.13 -13.85 -2.76
N GLY A 139 -3.12 -14.53 -2.18
CA GLY A 139 -4.52 -14.11 -2.25
C GLY A 139 -5.01 -13.97 -3.69
N ILE A 140 -5.22 -12.73 -4.16
CA ILE A 140 -5.68 -12.49 -5.53
C ILE A 140 -4.56 -12.51 -6.57
N PHE A 141 -3.29 -12.34 -6.15
CA PHE A 141 -2.16 -12.22 -7.07
C PHE A 141 -1.68 -13.61 -7.52
N PRO A 142 -1.75 -13.96 -8.81
CA PRO A 142 -1.26 -15.25 -9.30
C PRO A 142 0.25 -15.34 -9.17
N THR A 143 0.77 -16.54 -8.87
CA THR A 143 2.20 -16.78 -8.81
C THR A 143 2.65 -17.96 -9.67
N ARG A 144 3.91 -17.92 -10.11
CA ARG A 144 4.65 -19.00 -10.77
C ARG A 144 6.00 -19.15 -10.09
N GLU A 145 6.15 -20.20 -9.30
CA GLU A 145 7.46 -20.60 -8.83
C GLU A 145 8.13 -21.43 -9.92
N ILE A 146 9.36 -21.07 -10.26
CA ILE A 146 10.15 -21.75 -11.27
C ILE A 146 11.45 -22.18 -10.64
N ARG A 147 11.73 -23.48 -10.74
CA ARG A 147 13.00 -24.08 -10.36
C ARG A 147 13.59 -24.68 -11.61
N MET A 148 14.84 -24.36 -11.88
CA MET A 148 15.54 -24.89 -13.04
C MET A 148 17.01 -25.10 -12.72
N GLN A 149 17.65 -26.02 -13.41
CA GLN A 149 19.09 -26.20 -13.36
C GLN A 149 19.71 -25.52 -14.58
N CYS A 150 20.66 -24.61 -14.39
CA CYS A 150 21.35 -23.96 -15.49
C CYS A 150 22.47 -24.87 -16.05
N PRO A 151 23.05 -24.55 -17.23
CA PRO A 151 24.05 -25.39 -17.88
C PRO A 151 25.26 -25.75 -16.99
N LYS A 152 25.63 -24.86 -16.06
CA LYS A 152 26.71 -25.07 -15.08
C LYS A 152 26.29 -25.92 -13.87
N LYS A 153 25.17 -26.65 -13.97
CA LYS A 153 24.55 -27.49 -12.92
C LYS A 153 24.11 -26.75 -11.65
N ARG A 154 24.05 -25.42 -11.68
CA ARG A 154 23.60 -24.59 -10.55
C ARG A 154 22.08 -24.42 -10.59
N ALA A 155 21.43 -24.51 -9.44
CA ALA A 155 19.98 -24.37 -9.34
C ALA A 155 19.56 -22.88 -9.35
N HIS A 156 18.58 -22.52 -10.15
CA HIS A 156 17.95 -21.19 -10.17
C HIS A 156 16.52 -21.31 -9.66
N TYR A 157 16.15 -20.39 -8.77
CA TYR A 157 14.80 -20.29 -8.21
C TYR A 157 14.27 -18.90 -8.52
N LYS A 158 13.11 -18.84 -9.16
CA LYS A 158 12.39 -17.61 -9.45
C LYS A 158 10.96 -17.73 -8.99
N LEU A 159 10.36 -16.61 -8.60
CA LEU A 159 8.94 -16.48 -8.38
C LEU A 159 8.45 -15.31 -9.21
N CYS A 160 7.55 -15.55 -10.14
CA CYS A 160 6.86 -14.52 -10.89
C CYS A 160 5.50 -14.27 -10.22
N VAL A 161 5.18 -13.00 -9.93
CA VAL A 161 3.93 -12.58 -9.31
C VAL A 161 3.24 -11.61 -10.26
N GLY A 162 2.06 -12.00 -10.75
CA GLY A 162 1.24 -11.13 -11.59
C GLY A 162 0.54 -10.09 -10.75
N LEU A 163 0.58 -8.84 -11.19
CA LEU A 163 0.01 -7.72 -10.43
C LEU A 163 -1.48 -7.51 -10.66
N ASN A 164 -2.07 -8.26 -11.60
CA ASN A 164 -3.47 -8.12 -12.03
C ASN A 164 -3.82 -6.66 -12.41
N ASP A 165 -2.85 -5.92 -12.96
CA ASP A 165 -3.06 -4.56 -13.43
C ASP A 165 -3.28 -4.52 -14.95
N GLU A 166 -3.78 -3.39 -15.44
CA GLU A 166 -4.00 -3.19 -16.88
C GLU A 166 -2.69 -3.22 -17.68
N SER A 167 -1.58 -2.89 -17.01
CA SER A 167 -0.23 -2.91 -17.58
C SER A 167 0.33 -4.32 -17.74
N LYS A 168 -0.38 -5.36 -17.25
CA LYS A 168 0.00 -6.77 -17.33
C LYS A 168 1.38 -7.05 -16.73
N GLN A 169 1.79 -6.26 -15.75
CA GLN A 169 3.13 -6.32 -15.20
C GLN A 169 3.31 -7.52 -14.26
N VAL A 170 4.57 -7.96 -14.17
CA VAL A 170 4.98 -9.11 -13.37
C VAL A 170 6.17 -8.71 -12.52
N LEU A 171 6.05 -8.85 -11.19
CA LEU A 171 7.18 -8.81 -10.30
C LEU A 171 7.93 -10.13 -10.35
N VAL A 172 9.25 -10.08 -10.52
CA VAL A 172 10.10 -11.27 -10.50
C VAL A 172 11.00 -11.22 -9.28
N PHE A 173 10.86 -12.24 -8.43
CA PHE A 173 11.72 -12.48 -7.29
C PHE A 173 12.70 -13.60 -7.64
N GLU A 174 13.98 -13.43 -7.37
CA GLU A 174 15.01 -14.42 -7.62
C GLU A 174 15.77 -14.72 -6.33
N LEU A 175 15.89 -16.01 -5.97
CA LEU A 175 16.73 -16.41 -4.85
C LEU A 175 18.19 -16.39 -5.26
N MET A 176 18.94 -15.44 -4.71
CA MET A 176 20.39 -15.38 -4.82
C MET A 176 21.03 -16.06 -3.62
N TYR A 177 22.18 -16.68 -3.84
CA TYR A 177 22.94 -17.40 -2.82
C TYR A 177 24.42 -17.47 -3.27
N PRO A 178 25.36 -17.86 -2.39
CA PRO A 178 26.79 -17.84 -2.72
C PRO A 178 27.13 -18.60 -4.01
N VAL A 179 27.99 -18.00 -4.85
CA VAL A 179 28.28 -18.52 -6.21
C VAL A 179 28.99 -19.86 -6.19
N TYR A 180 29.81 -20.12 -5.16
CA TYR A 180 30.51 -21.38 -4.98
C TYR A 180 29.58 -22.57 -4.65
N LEU A 181 28.30 -22.31 -4.32
CA LEU A 181 27.31 -23.35 -4.10
C LEU A 181 26.57 -23.71 -5.40
N LYS A 182 26.40 -25.01 -5.63
CA LYS A 182 25.55 -25.53 -6.73
C LYS A 182 24.05 -25.43 -6.41
N SER A 183 23.68 -25.39 -5.14
CA SER A 183 22.30 -25.27 -4.67
C SER A 183 22.25 -24.43 -3.39
N PRO A 184 21.12 -23.75 -3.09
CA PRO A 184 20.97 -23.03 -1.82
C PRO A 184 21.05 -24.00 -0.63
N ALA A 185 21.53 -23.50 0.51
CA ALA A 185 21.48 -24.23 1.78
C ALA A 185 20.03 -24.52 2.20
N GLN A 186 19.81 -25.57 3.00
CA GLN A 186 18.46 -25.95 3.44
C GLN A 186 17.73 -24.82 4.19
N VAL A 187 18.44 -24.05 5.00
CA VAL A 187 17.87 -22.88 5.69
C VAL A 187 17.36 -21.83 4.71
N HIS A 188 18.10 -21.56 3.63
CA HIS A 188 17.68 -20.63 2.59
C HIS A 188 16.46 -21.15 1.82
N LEU A 189 16.44 -22.45 1.51
CA LEU A 189 15.28 -23.08 0.87
C LEU A 189 14.03 -23.03 1.75
N LYS A 190 14.18 -23.17 3.07
CA LYS A 190 13.08 -23.04 4.02
C LYS A 190 12.53 -21.60 4.01
N ILE A 191 13.39 -20.60 4.11
CA ILE A 191 12.98 -19.18 4.06
C ILE A 191 12.29 -18.88 2.73
N TRP A 192 12.86 -19.34 1.61
CA TRP A 192 12.27 -19.18 0.28
C TRP A 192 10.90 -19.85 0.15
N LYS A 193 10.76 -21.08 0.65
CA LYS A 193 9.48 -21.80 0.65
C LYS A 193 8.45 -21.11 1.53
N ASP A 194 8.84 -20.64 2.71
CA ASP A 194 7.97 -19.89 3.61
C ASP A 194 7.54 -18.57 2.97
N PHE A 195 8.45 -17.83 2.34
CA PHE A 195 8.12 -16.64 1.55
C PHE A 195 7.08 -16.93 0.46
N ILE A 196 7.19 -18.04 -0.27
CA ILE A 196 6.22 -18.37 -1.31
C ILE A 196 4.86 -18.78 -0.71
N THR A 197 4.87 -19.62 0.32
CA THR A 197 3.66 -20.35 0.78
C THR A 197 2.94 -19.70 1.94
N LYS A 198 3.63 -18.89 2.75
CA LYS A 198 3.09 -18.23 3.94
C LYS A 198 2.90 -16.72 3.76
N THR A 199 3.37 -16.14 2.66
CA THR A 199 3.02 -14.74 2.31
C THR A 199 1.52 -14.67 2.06
N ALA A 200 0.85 -13.78 2.78
CA ALA A 200 -0.59 -13.64 2.79
C ALA A 200 -0.99 -12.21 2.41
N LEU A 201 -2.24 -12.02 1.97
CA LEU A 201 -2.78 -10.66 1.83
C LEU A 201 -2.85 -9.99 3.20
N LEU A 202 -2.53 -8.70 3.22
CA LEU A 202 -2.81 -7.86 4.38
C LEU A 202 -4.32 -7.87 4.65
N ASN A 203 -4.69 -7.85 5.93
CA ASN A 203 -6.10 -7.67 6.27
C ASN A 203 -6.55 -6.24 5.92
N HIS A 204 -7.87 -5.99 5.87
CA HIS A 204 -8.42 -4.70 5.42
C HIS A 204 -7.86 -3.49 6.19
N SER A 205 -7.70 -3.60 7.50
CA SER A 205 -7.14 -2.51 8.30
C SER A 205 -5.67 -2.21 7.95
N GLU A 206 -4.87 -3.26 7.71
CA GLU A 206 -3.47 -3.14 7.31
C GLU A 206 -3.32 -2.62 5.87
N LEU A 207 -4.23 -2.98 4.97
CA LEU A 207 -4.30 -2.45 3.60
C LEU A 207 -4.50 -0.94 3.61
N MET A 208 -5.37 -0.43 4.49
CA MET A 208 -5.61 1.00 4.62
C MET A 208 -4.36 1.74 5.12
N VAL A 209 -3.70 1.20 6.15
CA VAL A 209 -2.44 1.75 6.67
C VAL A 209 -1.37 1.78 5.57
N ALA A 210 -1.24 0.71 4.78
CA ALA A 210 -0.30 0.64 3.66
C ALA A 210 -0.58 1.69 2.55
N ARG A 211 -1.84 2.14 2.41
CA ARG A 211 -2.22 3.24 1.49
C ARG A 211 -2.00 4.64 2.09
N GLY A 212 -1.35 4.74 3.24
CA GLY A 212 -1.13 6.00 3.95
C GLY A 212 -2.40 6.54 4.61
N GLN A 213 -3.35 5.66 4.93
CA GLN A 213 -4.60 5.99 5.61
C GLN A 213 -4.65 5.27 6.96
N SER A 214 -4.76 6.02 8.05
CA SER A 214 -5.04 5.43 9.36
C SER A 214 -6.53 5.55 9.61
N VAL A 215 -7.23 4.42 9.56
CA VAL A 215 -8.67 4.37 9.81
C VAL A 215 -8.91 4.16 11.29
N HIS A 216 -9.71 5.04 11.88
CA HIS A 216 -10.14 5.01 13.26
C HIS A 216 -11.66 4.99 13.33
N LYS A 217 -12.21 4.64 14.49
CA LYS A 217 -13.66 4.75 14.71
C LYS A 217 -14.07 6.23 14.59
N GLY A 218 -14.91 6.55 13.60
CA GLY A 218 -15.45 7.88 13.35
C GLY A 218 -14.52 8.85 12.60
N TYR A 219 -13.31 8.44 12.19
CA TYR A 219 -12.44 9.29 11.36
C TYR A 219 -11.33 8.52 10.60
N THR A 220 -10.85 9.09 9.50
CA THR A 220 -9.69 8.60 8.74
C THR A 220 -8.62 9.69 8.69
N ASP A 221 -7.39 9.37 9.11
CA ASP A 221 -6.22 10.23 8.98
C ASP A 221 -5.47 9.88 7.70
N VAL A 222 -5.16 10.89 6.87
CA VAL A 222 -4.48 10.75 5.59
C VAL A 222 -3.21 11.56 5.63
N ARG A 223 -2.07 10.90 5.43
CA ARG A 223 -0.78 11.59 5.39
C ARG A 223 -0.60 12.32 4.04
N GLY A 224 -0.42 13.63 4.09
CA GLY A 224 0.06 14.49 3.00
C GLY A 224 1.56 14.35 2.75
N VAL A 225 2.22 15.37 2.19
CA VAL A 225 3.68 15.32 1.98
C VAL A 225 4.40 15.59 3.29
N SER A 226 4.04 16.66 4.02
CA SER A 226 4.62 16.93 5.34
C SER A 226 3.63 16.80 6.50
N GLU A 227 2.33 16.86 6.25
CA GLU A 227 1.31 16.92 7.31
C GLU A 227 0.25 15.81 7.24
N VAL A 228 -0.66 15.74 8.22
CA VAL A 228 -1.77 14.78 8.27
C VAL A 228 -3.10 15.51 8.22
N VAL A 229 -3.97 15.11 7.29
CA VAL A 229 -5.35 15.61 7.17
C VAL A 229 -6.30 14.59 7.74
N ARG A 230 -7.24 15.02 8.57
CA ARG A 230 -8.25 14.14 9.17
C ARG A 230 -9.60 14.33 8.49
N PHE A 231 -10.24 13.24 8.16
CA PHE A 231 -11.56 13.19 7.53
C PHE A 231 -12.56 12.54 8.48
N LYS A 232 -13.76 13.10 8.58
CA LYS A 232 -14.91 12.51 9.28
C LYS A 232 -16.12 12.52 8.37
N ALA A 233 -16.86 11.42 8.32
CA ALA A 233 -18.10 11.35 7.56
C ALA A 233 -19.27 10.94 8.44
N GLN A 234 -20.38 11.66 8.34
CA GLN A 234 -21.68 11.28 8.89
C GLN A 234 -22.65 10.98 7.77
N LYS A 235 -23.45 9.92 7.90
CA LYS A 235 -24.55 9.61 6.99
C LYS A 235 -25.88 9.68 7.73
N ARG A 236 -26.75 10.57 7.27
CA ARG A 236 -28.07 10.75 7.86
C ARG A 236 -29.04 9.67 7.37
N LEU A 237 -29.68 8.97 8.29
CA LEU A 237 -30.57 7.85 7.97
C LEU A 237 -31.85 8.29 7.26
N SER A 238 -32.41 9.44 7.63
CA SER A 238 -33.71 9.90 7.15
C SER A 238 -33.75 10.22 5.65
N ASP A 239 -32.64 10.69 5.08
CA ASP A 239 -32.57 11.15 3.69
C ASP A 239 -31.30 10.72 2.96
N ASN A 240 -30.51 9.82 3.56
CA ASN A 240 -29.26 9.29 3.03
C ASN A 240 -28.20 10.35 2.66
N ARG A 241 -28.33 11.59 3.15
CA ARG A 241 -27.33 12.63 2.89
C ARG A 241 -26.04 12.31 3.65
N VAL A 242 -24.92 12.74 3.09
CA VAL A 242 -23.60 12.54 3.68
C VAL A 242 -22.94 13.88 3.95
N PHE A 243 -22.44 14.04 5.16
CA PHE A 243 -21.67 15.20 5.60
C PHE A 243 -20.22 14.80 5.80
N LEU A 244 -19.30 15.42 5.07
CA LEU A 244 -17.86 15.22 5.21
C LEU A 244 -17.23 16.45 5.86
N GLN A 245 -16.54 16.24 6.98
CA GLN A 245 -15.74 17.24 7.65
C GLN A 245 -14.25 16.92 7.42
N ILE A 246 -13.50 17.92 6.99
CA ILE A 246 -12.07 17.83 6.70
C ILE A 246 -11.35 18.76 7.67
N PHE A 247 -10.43 18.22 8.46
CA PHE A 247 -9.59 18.97 9.38
C PHE A 247 -8.18 19.05 8.80
N THR A 248 -7.76 20.27 8.48
CA THR A 248 -6.39 20.57 8.06
C THR A 248 -5.60 21.12 9.25
N PRO A 249 -4.29 20.86 9.36
CA PRO A 249 -3.49 21.44 10.45
C PRO A 249 -3.41 22.96 10.35
N ASN A 250 -3.29 23.62 11.52
CA ASN A 250 -3.23 25.08 11.60
C ASN A 250 -1.98 25.69 10.95
N SER A 251 -0.96 24.88 10.67
CA SER A 251 0.34 25.30 10.16
C SER A 251 0.41 25.51 8.64
N ALA A 252 -0.55 25.03 7.84
CA ALA A 252 -0.35 24.97 6.40
C ALA A 252 -1.48 25.53 5.54
N ASN A 253 -1.01 26.21 4.49
CA ASN A 253 -1.69 26.45 3.22
C ASN A 253 -1.96 25.12 2.50
N MET A 254 -2.69 24.21 3.14
CA MET A 254 -3.06 22.91 2.60
C MET A 254 -4.47 23.02 2.01
N VAL A 255 -4.57 22.78 0.70
CA VAL A 255 -5.86 22.76 0.00
C VAL A 255 -6.21 21.31 -0.30
N VAL A 256 -7.39 20.89 0.14
CA VAL A 256 -7.97 19.61 -0.20
C VAL A 256 -9.00 19.84 -1.31
N ASP A 257 -8.64 19.48 -2.53
CA ASP A 257 -9.53 19.59 -3.68
C ASP A 257 -10.23 18.23 -3.90
N VAL A 258 -11.50 18.14 -3.51
CA VAL A 258 -12.31 16.93 -3.68
C VAL A 258 -12.87 16.87 -5.10
N GLN A 259 -12.40 15.91 -5.88
CA GLN A 259 -12.78 15.75 -7.29
C GLN A 259 -14.03 14.91 -7.44
N SER A 260 -14.15 13.83 -6.67
CA SER A 260 -15.34 12.99 -6.67
C SER A 260 -15.50 12.28 -5.33
N ALA A 261 -16.75 11.93 -5.02
CA ALA A 261 -17.07 11.05 -3.91
C ALA A 261 -18.09 10.01 -4.36
N LYS A 262 -17.86 8.75 -3.99
CA LYS A 262 -18.72 7.63 -4.32
C LYS A 262 -19.11 6.90 -3.04
N ASP A 263 -20.41 6.91 -2.76
CA ASP A 263 -20.98 6.16 -1.65
C ASP A 263 -20.89 4.65 -1.90
N ARG A 264 -20.34 3.94 -0.92
CA ARG A 264 -20.31 2.49 -0.81
C ARG A 264 -21.15 2.09 0.41
N PRO A 265 -22.43 1.74 0.21
CA PRO A 265 -23.26 1.27 1.31
C PRO A 265 -22.67 -0.01 1.91
N ALA A 266 -22.94 -0.24 3.20
CA ALA A 266 -22.71 -1.55 3.80
C ALA A 266 -23.42 -2.61 2.96
N LEU A 267 -22.74 -3.73 2.68
CA LEU A 267 -23.38 -4.86 2.02
C LEU A 267 -24.48 -5.39 2.94
N TYR A 268 -25.70 -5.52 2.42
CA TYR A 268 -26.85 -6.01 3.17
C TYR A 268 -26.51 -7.36 3.84
N GLY A 269 -26.54 -7.39 5.18
CA GLY A 269 -26.29 -8.59 5.98
C GLY A 269 -24.95 -8.62 6.73
N ASP A 270 -24.00 -7.74 6.41
CA ASP A 270 -22.70 -7.67 7.11
C ASP A 270 -22.72 -6.56 8.18
N ILE A 271 -23.06 -6.92 9.42
CA ILE A 271 -23.08 -6.02 10.59
C ILE A 271 -21.66 -5.50 10.92
N VAL A 272 -20.63 -6.09 10.32
CA VAL A 272 -19.22 -5.83 10.64
C VAL A 272 -18.59 -4.73 9.76
N SER A 273 -19.17 -4.42 8.60
CA SER A 273 -18.58 -3.46 7.66
C SER A 273 -19.44 -2.20 7.52
N PRO A 274 -19.15 -1.12 8.26
CA PRO A 274 -19.87 0.14 8.08
C PRO A 274 -19.67 0.62 6.63
N GLY A 275 -20.72 1.23 6.06
CA GLY A 275 -20.58 1.89 4.76
C GLY A 275 -19.48 2.96 4.80
N TYR A 276 -18.96 3.31 3.63
CA TYR A 276 -17.90 4.30 3.51
C TYR A 276 -18.03 5.13 2.22
N LEU A 277 -17.35 6.28 2.19
CA LEU A 277 -17.12 7.07 0.99
C LEU A 277 -15.77 6.72 0.39
N ASP A 278 -15.74 6.33 -0.89
CA ASP A 278 -14.55 6.46 -1.71
C ASP A 278 -14.43 7.94 -2.13
N ILE A 279 -13.37 8.64 -1.72
CA ILE A 279 -13.15 10.04 -2.05
C ILE A 279 -11.89 10.16 -2.91
N ASP A 280 -12.05 10.66 -4.12
CA ASP A 280 -10.94 11.07 -4.98
C ASP A 280 -10.66 12.56 -4.75
N MET A 281 -9.42 12.86 -4.37
CA MET A 281 -9.02 14.23 -4.07
C MET A 281 -7.57 14.50 -4.47
N THR A 282 -7.24 15.78 -4.56
CA THR A 282 -5.87 16.27 -4.66
C THR A 282 -5.51 17.02 -3.38
N LEU A 283 -4.46 16.55 -2.70
CA LEU A 283 -3.86 17.27 -1.58
C LEU A 283 -2.80 18.22 -2.14
N ILE A 284 -3.01 19.52 -2.00
CA ILE A 284 -2.09 20.55 -2.47
C ILE A 284 -1.44 21.20 -1.26
N GLU A 285 -0.12 21.11 -1.19
CA GLU A 285 0.71 21.69 -0.15
C GLU A 285 1.66 22.69 -0.82
N LYS A 286 1.75 23.94 -0.33
CA LYS A 286 2.50 25.02 -1.02
C LYS A 286 3.88 24.56 -1.50
N GLN A 287 4.26 25.03 -2.70
CA GLN A 287 5.52 24.71 -3.41
C GLN A 287 5.68 23.25 -3.88
N HIS A 288 4.78 22.34 -3.53
CA HIS A 288 4.77 20.97 -4.03
C HIS A 288 3.67 20.75 -5.07
N ARG A 289 3.92 19.85 -6.02
CA ARG A 289 2.88 19.39 -6.93
C ARG A 289 1.80 18.67 -6.11
N GLY A 290 0.54 18.95 -6.42
CA GLY A 290 -0.59 18.28 -5.77
C GLY A 290 -0.48 16.76 -5.86
N VAL A 291 -0.72 16.08 -4.74
CA VAL A 291 -0.71 14.62 -4.67
C VAL A 291 -2.14 14.13 -4.76
N ARG A 292 -2.47 13.48 -5.88
CA ARG A 292 -3.78 12.84 -6.05
C ARG A 292 -3.86 11.58 -5.18
N LYS A 293 -4.93 11.47 -4.39
CA LYS A 293 -5.21 10.34 -3.51
C LYS A 293 -6.66 9.90 -3.64
N THR A 294 -6.86 8.60 -3.47
CA THR A 294 -8.18 7.99 -3.24
C THR A 294 -8.21 7.47 -1.81
N ILE A 295 -9.16 7.93 -1.02
CA ILE A 295 -9.30 7.55 0.40
C ILE A 295 -10.64 6.93 0.69
N GLN A 296 -10.71 6.16 1.78
CA GLN A 296 -11.98 5.64 2.30
C GLN A 296 -12.27 6.26 3.66
N VAL A 297 -13.46 6.86 3.78
CA VAL A 297 -13.93 7.49 5.02
C VAL A 297 -15.22 6.81 5.45
N TYR A 298 -15.18 6.13 6.59
CA TYR A 298 -16.33 5.38 7.11
C TYR A 298 -17.37 6.30 7.71
N TYR A 299 -18.64 5.88 7.59
CA TYR A 299 -19.76 6.61 8.16
C TYR A 299 -19.89 6.37 9.67
N ASP A 300 -20.16 7.45 10.38
CA ASP A 300 -21.03 7.40 11.56
C ASP A 300 -22.48 7.64 11.09
N TYR A 301 -23.36 6.67 11.32
CA TYR A 301 -24.78 6.84 11.03
C TYR A 301 -25.44 7.72 12.10
N CYS A 302 -26.28 8.67 11.67
CA CYS A 302 -26.95 9.59 12.58
C CYS A 302 -28.39 9.91 12.13
N ASP A 303 -29.25 10.26 13.08
CA ASP A 303 -30.61 10.76 12.77
C ASP A 303 -30.59 12.23 12.35
N ALA A 304 -29.68 13.01 12.92
CA ALA A 304 -29.41 14.39 12.55
C ALA A 304 -27.88 14.62 12.51
N PHE A 305 -27.42 15.47 11.58
CA PHE A 305 -25.99 15.80 11.49
C PHE A 305 -25.55 16.53 12.75
N VAL A 306 -24.71 15.89 13.56
CA VAL A 306 -24.16 16.50 14.77
C VAL A 306 -23.16 17.61 14.41
N PHE A 307 -22.51 17.50 13.24
CA PHE A 307 -21.65 18.56 12.73
C PHE A 307 -22.41 19.84 12.31
N SER A 308 -23.73 19.77 12.11
CA SER A 308 -24.53 20.93 11.69
C SER A 308 -24.78 21.94 12.83
N SER A 309 -24.81 21.49 14.09
CA SER A 309 -24.95 22.40 15.24
C SER A 309 -23.71 23.25 15.48
N GLU A 310 -22.53 22.77 15.06
CA GLU A 310 -21.29 23.56 15.08
C GLU A 310 -21.38 24.69 14.04
N LEU A 311 -21.88 24.42 12.81
CA LEU A 311 -22.00 25.40 11.71
C LEU A 311 -23.08 26.46 11.93
N LEU A 312 -24.15 26.12 12.65
CA LEU A 312 -25.29 27.00 12.90
C LEU A 312 -25.18 27.78 14.22
N SER A 313 -24.07 27.61 14.97
CA SER A 313 -23.76 28.37 16.18
C SER A 313 -22.53 29.26 15.94
N PRO A 314 -22.70 30.49 15.42
CA PRO A 314 -21.58 31.38 15.06
C PRO A 314 -20.57 31.63 16.20
N GLY A 315 -21.02 31.54 17.46
CA GLY A 315 -20.19 31.74 18.65
C GLY A 315 -19.20 30.61 18.95
N LEU A 316 -19.38 29.40 18.38
CA LEU A 316 -18.48 28.26 18.57
C LEU A 316 -17.40 28.15 17.46
N PHE A 317 -17.63 28.77 16.29
CA PHE A 317 -16.65 28.81 15.20
C PHE A 317 -15.45 29.73 15.48
N LEU A 318 -15.59 30.66 16.42
CA LEU A 318 -14.49 31.51 16.90
C LEU A 318 -13.35 30.74 17.58
N LYS A 319 -13.41 29.40 17.67
CA LYS A 319 -12.38 28.58 18.33
C LYS A 319 -11.64 27.57 17.43
N LYS A 320 -12.00 27.34 16.16
CA LYS A 320 -11.31 26.36 15.30
C LYS A 320 -11.12 26.81 13.84
N PRO A 321 -10.03 27.51 13.52
CA PRO A 321 -9.83 28.16 12.21
C PRO A 321 -9.47 27.26 11.00
N ASN A 322 -9.62 25.91 11.05
CA ASN A 322 -9.07 25.03 9.99
C ASN A 322 -9.95 23.81 9.62
N SER A 323 -11.24 24.04 9.35
CA SER A 323 -12.14 23.00 8.87
C SER A 323 -12.79 23.36 7.54
N GLN A 324 -12.73 22.44 6.57
CA GLN A 324 -13.55 22.49 5.36
C GLN A 324 -14.75 21.54 5.51
N VAL A 325 -15.90 21.95 4.99
CA VAL A 325 -17.13 21.17 5.02
C VAL A 325 -17.59 20.91 3.60
N VAL A 326 -17.87 19.65 3.28
CA VAL A 326 -18.43 19.25 2.00
C VAL A 326 -19.70 18.45 2.27
N ILE A 327 -20.81 18.91 1.69
CA ILE A 327 -22.11 18.22 1.77
C ILE A 327 -22.37 17.55 0.42
N PHE A 328 -22.63 16.26 0.47
CA PHE A 328 -23.01 15.49 -0.71
C PHE A 328 -24.51 15.21 -0.69
N GLN A 329 -25.15 15.39 -1.84
CA GLN A 329 -26.54 15.02 -2.06
C GLN A 329 -26.62 14.00 -3.19
N ASN A 330 -27.55 13.04 -3.03
CA ASN A 330 -27.91 12.07 -4.06
C ASN A 330 -28.63 12.74 -5.22
#